data_AF-A0A177NQ17-F1
#
_entry.id   AF-A0A177NQ17-F1
#
_cell.length_a   1.000
_cell.length_b   1.000
_cell.length_c   1.000
_cell.angle_alpha   90.00
_cell.angle_beta   90.00
_cell.angle_gamma   90.00
#
_symmetry.space_group_name_H-M   'P 1'
#
loop_
_entity.id
_entity.type
_entity.pdbx_description
1 polymer ?
#
loop_
_entity_poly.entity_id
_entity_poly.type
_entity_poly.pdbx_seq_one_letter_code
_entity_poly.pdbx_strand_id
1 'polypeptide(L)' 'MNTIPAKEKQLLDCLTAAVGEALERKRRLGQYAVVWQNGKPALIGDDAPSLLPVQSLAESAGENAG' A
#
# COMPACT_ATOMS: atom_id res chain seq x y z
N MET A 1 19.53 8.28 21.65
CA MET A 1 18.12 8.71 21.50
C MET A 1 18.06 9.59 20.27
N ASN A 2 17.46 9.11 19.18
CA ASN A 2 17.43 9.83 17.90
C ASN A 2 16.28 10.84 17.92
N THR A 3 16.52 12.02 18.49
CA THR A 3 15.51 13.08 18.59
C THR A 3 15.32 13.70 17.21
N ILE A 4 14.19 13.42 16.57
CA ILE A 4 13.80 14.07 15.31
C ILE A 4 13.54 15.55 15.62
N PRO A 5 14.23 16.50 14.98
CA PRO A 5 14.00 17.93 15.19
C PRO A 5 12.56 18.32 14.82
N ALA A 6 12.01 19.30 15.53
CA ALA A 6 10.59 19.64 15.47
C ALA A 6 10.03 19.89 14.05
N LYS A 7 10.86 20.45 13.16
CA LYS A 7 10.49 20.72 11.76
C LYS A 7 10.35 19.45 10.93
N GLU A 8 11.21 18.46 11.16
CA GLU A 8 11.13 17.14 10.50
C GLU A 8 9.88 16.39 10.95
N LYS A 9 9.53 16.50 12.24
CA LYS A 9 8.27 15.94 12.76
C LYS A 9 7.05 16.59 12.09
N GLN A 10 7.02 17.91 12.01
CA GLN A 10 5.93 18.63 11.33
C GLN A 10 5.81 18.25 9.85
N LEU A 11 6.93 18.05 9.17
CA LEU A 11 6.93 17.61 7.78
C LEU A 11 6.36 16.19 7.64
N LEU A 12 6.79 15.27 8.52
CA LEU A 12 6.27 13.91 8.57
C LEU A 12 4.76 13.88 8.85
N ASP A 13 4.30 14.70 9.81
CA ASP A 13 2.88 14.81 10.16
C ASP A 13 2.06 15.31 8.96
N CYS A 14 2.57 16.33 8.24
CA CYS A 14 1.93 16.86 7.03
C CYS A 14 1.82 15.82 5.92
N LEU A 15 2.92 15.09 5.64
CA LEU A 15 2.93 14.03 4.63
C LEU A 15 1.99 12.88 4.98
N THR A 16 2.00 12.46 6.25
CA THR A 16 1.13 11.41 6.76
C THR A 16 -0.34 11.80 6.62
N ALA A 17 -0.69 13.03 6.96
CA ALA A 17 -2.06 13.55 6.83
C ALA A 17 -2.50 13.60 5.36
N ALA A 18 -1.67 14.14 4.47
CA ALA A 18 -1.99 14.23 3.04
C ALA A 18 -2.18 12.85 2.39
N VAL A 19 -1.33 11.88 2.72
CA VAL A 19 -1.47 10.50 2.24
C VAL A 19 -2.73 9.87 2.82
N GLY A 20 -3.01 10.06 4.11
CA GLY A 20 -4.22 9.56 4.76
C GLY A 20 -5.50 10.08 4.11
N GLU A 21 -5.56 11.39 3.82
CA GLU A 21 -6.70 12.01 3.13
C GLU A 21 -6.88 11.46 1.71
N ALA A 22 -5.79 11.30 0.96
CA ALA A 22 -5.84 10.75 -0.39
C ALA A 22 -6.34 9.30 -0.41
N LEU A 23 -5.89 8.47 0.54
CA LEU A 23 -6.33 7.08 0.68
C LEU A 23 -7.81 7.01 1.11
N GLU A 24 -8.24 7.86 2.04
CA GLU A 24 -9.64 7.91 2.47
C GLU A 24 -10.56 8.34 1.32
N ARG A 25 -10.13 9.32 0.50
CA ARG A 25 -10.88 9.72 -0.70
C ARG A 25 -11.00 8.57 -1.70
N LYS A 26 -9.93 7.79 -1.92
CA LYS A 26 -9.95 6.60 -2.77
C LYS A 26 -10.91 5.53 -2.23
N ARG A 27 -10.86 5.27 -0.92
CA ARG A 27 -11.78 4.34 -0.23
C ARG A 27 -13.24 4.72 -0.43
N ARG A 28 -13.58 6.01 -0.26
CA ARG A 28 -14.95 6.54 -0.46
C ARG A 28 -15.44 6.45 -1.89
N LEU A 29 -14.55 6.38 -2.87
CA LEU A 29 -14.89 6.13 -4.28
C LEU A 29 -15.04 4.64 -4.61
N GLY A 30 -14.94 3.76 -3.61
CA GLY A 30 -14.97 2.31 -3.81
C GLY A 30 -13.70 1.78 -4.47
N GLN A 31 -12.56 2.49 -4.37
CA GLN A 31 -11.28 2.02 -4.88
C GLN A 31 -10.43 1.47 -3.73
N TYR A 32 -9.60 0.49 -4.02
CA TYR A 32 -8.55 0.02 -3.12
C TYR A 32 -7.19 0.66 -3.45
N ALA A 33 -6.27 0.61 -2.48
CA ALA A 33 -4.89 1.04 -2.63
C ALA A 33 -3.94 -0.13 -2.37
N VAL A 34 -2.78 -0.10 -3.03
CA VAL A 34 -1.68 -1.04 -2.80
C VAL A 34 -0.57 -0.28 -2.09
N VAL A 35 -0.17 -0.75 -0.91
CA VAL A 35 0.93 -0.15 -0.12
C VAL A 35 1.99 -1.19 0.18
N TRP A 36 3.26 -0.80 0.22
CA TRP A 36 4.32 -1.70 0.68
C TRP A 36 4.45 -1.63 2.20
N GLN A 37 4.22 -2.76 2.86
CA GLN A 37 4.43 -2.92 4.29
C GLN A 37 5.25 -4.17 4.55
N ASN A 38 6.27 -4.09 5.41
CA ASN A 38 7.12 -5.23 5.78
C ASN A 38 7.73 -5.96 4.56
N GLY A 39 8.10 -5.22 3.52
CA GLY A 39 8.68 -5.77 2.29
C GLY A 39 7.69 -6.49 1.37
N LYS A 40 6.38 -6.42 1.64
CA LYS A 40 5.33 -7.06 0.82
C LYS A 40 4.24 -6.07 0.43
N PRO A 41 3.61 -6.23 -0.74
CA PRO A 41 2.44 -5.44 -1.10
C PRO A 41 1.24 -5.85 -0.22
N ALA A 42 0.58 -4.86 0.36
CA ALA A 42 -0.64 -4.98 1.14
C ALA A 42 -1.76 -4.18 0.47
N LEU A 43 -2.92 -4.81 0.30
CA LEU A 43 -4.11 -4.19 -0.27
C LEU A 43 -4.95 -3.58 0.86
N ILE A 44 -5.36 -2.32 0.70
CA ILE A 44 -6.19 -1.59 1.67
C ILE A 44 -7.43 -1.04 0.95
N GLY A 45 -8.61 -1.37 1.44
CA GLY A 45 -9.91 -0.90 0.93
C GLY A 45 -10.93 -2.04 0.86
N ASP A 46 -12.21 -1.71 1.00
CA ASP A 46 -13.30 -2.69 1.04
C ASP A 46 -13.52 -3.39 -0.32
N ASP A 47 -13.13 -2.74 -1.41
CA ASP A 47 -13.14 -3.28 -2.79
C ASP A 47 -11.82 -3.99 -3.15
N ALA A 48 -10.94 -4.24 -2.17
CA ALA A 48 -9.73 -5.01 -2.43
C ALA A 48 -10.11 -6.45 -2.81
N PRO A 49 -9.52 -7.01 -3.90
CA PRO A 49 -9.79 -8.38 -4.27
C PRO A 49 -9.39 -9.33 -3.14
N SER A 50 -10.30 -10.22 -2.74
CA SER A 50 -10.06 -11.28 -1.75
C SER A 50 -9.19 -12.42 -2.29
N LEU A 51 -8.77 -12.34 -3.56
CA LEU A 51 -7.97 -13.36 -4.21
C LEU A 51 -6.51 -13.29 -3.70
N LEU A 52 -6.20 -14.32 -2.92
CA LEU A 52 -4.93 -15.03 -2.71
C LEU A 52 -3.69 -14.46 -3.41
N PRO A 53 -2.53 -14.46 -2.72
CA PRO A 53 -1.35 -13.70 -3.08
C PRO A 53 -0.99 -13.83 -4.56
N VAL A 54 -0.86 -12.67 -5.22
CA VAL A 54 -0.42 -12.49 -6.61
C VAL A 54 0.93 -13.15 -6.92
N GLN A 55 1.64 -13.68 -5.92
CA GLN A 55 2.77 -14.59 -6.11
C GLN A 55 2.40 -15.84 -6.95
N SER A 56 1.21 -16.41 -6.80
CA SER A 56 0.87 -17.68 -7.49
C SER A 56 0.62 -17.53 -9.00
N LEU A 57 0.22 -16.35 -9.49
CA LEU A 57 -0.09 -16.16 -10.91
C LEU A 57 1.17 -15.92 -11.77
N ALA A 58 2.25 -15.45 -11.15
CA ALA A 58 3.53 -15.24 -11.82
C ALA A 58 4.31 -16.55 -12.03
N GLU A 59 4.04 -17.59 -11.23
CA GLU A 59 4.70 -18.89 -11.33
C GLU A 59 4.04 -19.82 -12.37
N SER A 60 2.75 -19.64 -12.67
CA SER A 60 2.01 -20.47 -13.64
C SER A 60 2.18 -20.08 -15.11
N ALA A 61 2.92 -18.99 -15.42
CA ALA A 61 3.16 -18.55 -16.79
C ALA A 61 4.51 -19.04 -17.38
N GLY A 62 5.27 -19.83 -16.61
CA GLY A 62 6.64 -20.24 -16.96
C GLY A 62 6.83 -21.68 -17.42
N GLU A 63 5.80 -22.53 -17.45
CA GLU A 63 5.97 -23.97 -17.70
C GLU A 63 5.10 -24.48 -18.86
N ASN A 64 5.34 -23.97 -20.07
CA ASN A 64 5.06 -24.69 -21.31
C ASN A 64 5.90 -24.15 -22.48
N ALA A 65 7.20 -24.47 -22.49
CA ALA A 65 8.03 -24.43 -23.68
C ALA A 65 9.28 -25.31 -23.45
N GLY A 66 9.22 -26.55 -23.93
CA GLY A 66 10.33 -27.51 -23.90
C GLY A 66 9.88 -28.92 -24.20
#